data_AF-A0A9R1B176-F1
#
_entry.id   AF-A0A9R1B176-F1
#
_cell.length_a   1.000
_cell.length_b   1.000
_cell.length_c   1.000
_cell.angle_alpha   90.00
_cell.angle_beta   90.00
_cell.angle_gamma   90.00
#
_symmetry.space_group_name_H-M   'P 1'
#
loop_
_entity.id
_entity.type
_entity.pdbx_description
1 polymer ?
#
loop_
_entity_poly.entity_id
_entity_poly.type
_entity_poly.pdbx_seq_one_letter_code
_entity_poly.pdbx_strand_id
1 'polypeptide(L)'
;MIINYVCGFVCRVGFDVGMQIIIVIVVVFAGVFEVDVSNWSPFMPNGFKAVVTGSTVVFFAYVGFDAVANSAEEAKNPQRDLPIGILGSLLACVILYVAVCLVITGMLPYTLLGEDAPLAEAFSAKGLKFVTVLISIGAVAGLTTTLLVGLYVQSRLYLGLGRDGLLPSIFSKVHPTLHTPLHSQIWVGCVAAVLAGLFNVHALSHILSVGTLVLKLQNTICNCNTRFGCS
;
A
#
# COMPACT_ATOMS: atom_id res chain seq x y z
N MET A 1 14.08 -13.40 -22.27
CA MET A 1 13.18 -12.31 -22.75
C MET A 1 12.25 -11.82 -21.64
N ILE A 2 11.52 -12.69 -20.92
CA ILE A 2 10.70 -12.33 -19.74
C ILE A 2 11.52 -11.58 -18.67
N ILE A 3 12.75 -12.03 -18.40
CA ILE A 3 13.68 -11.36 -17.45
C ILE A 3 13.97 -9.90 -17.84
N ASN A 4 14.07 -9.56 -19.13
CA ASN A 4 14.30 -8.17 -19.55
C ASN A 4 13.04 -7.31 -19.40
N TYR A 5 11.84 -7.87 -19.61
CA TYR A 5 10.58 -7.18 -19.36
C TYR A 5 10.32 -6.97 -17.86
N VAL A 6 10.60 -7.99 -17.03
CA VAL A 6 10.48 -7.89 -15.57
C VAL A 6 11.51 -6.93 -15.01
N CYS A 7 12.77 -6.99 -15.46
CA CYS A 7 13.81 -6.04 -15.06
C CYS A 7 13.46 -4.59 -15.47
N GLY A 8 12.96 -4.38 -16.69
CA GLY A 8 12.48 -3.07 -17.13
C GLY A 8 11.28 -2.56 -16.33
N PHE A 9 10.34 -3.44 -15.99
CA PHE A 9 9.19 -3.13 -15.14
C PHE A 9 9.62 -2.74 -13.71
N VAL A 10 10.48 -3.55 -13.08
CA VAL A 10 11.01 -3.30 -11.74
C VAL A 10 11.81 -2.01 -11.70
N CYS A 11 12.64 -1.73 -12.71
CA CYS A 11 13.40 -0.49 -12.80
C CYS A 11 12.48 0.74 -12.94
N ARG A 12 11.40 0.62 -13.70
CA ARG A 12 10.42 1.69 -13.89
C ARG A 12 9.56 1.93 -12.64
N VAL A 13 9.16 0.87 -11.94
CA VAL A 13 8.47 0.96 -10.65
C VAL A 13 9.39 1.56 -9.59
N GLY A 14 10.66 1.14 -9.53
CA GLY A 14 11.64 1.70 -8.60
C GLY A 14 11.89 3.19 -8.80
N PHE A 15 11.96 3.65 -10.06
CA PHE A 15 12.06 5.07 -10.38
C PHE A 15 10.83 5.87 -9.92
N ASP A 16 9.63 5.33 -10.17
CA ASP A 16 8.37 5.97 -9.77
C ASP A 16 8.24 6.09 -8.24
N VAL A 17 8.56 5.01 -7.51
CA VAL A 17 8.59 5.02 -6.04
C VAL A 17 9.60 6.03 -5.50
N GLY A 18 10.79 6.12 -6.13
CA GLY A 18 11.78 7.13 -5.77
C GLY A 18 11.24 8.55 -5.92
N MET A 19 10.55 8.84 -7.03
CA MET A 19 9.89 10.12 -7.25
C MET A 19 8.82 10.41 -6.19
N GLN A 20 8.00 9.42 -5.81
CA GLN A 20 7.00 9.57 -4.76
C GLN A 20 7.62 9.91 -3.41
N ILE A 21 8.71 9.22 -3.02
CA ILE A 21 9.40 9.50 -1.75
C ILE A 21 9.93 10.94 -1.75
N ILE A 22 10.50 11.41 -2.87
CA ILE A 22 10.96 12.80 -3.01
C ILE A 22 9.80 13.79 -2.83
N ILE A 23 8.65 13.52 -3.46
CA ILE A 23 7.45 14.37 -3.32
C ILE A 23 6.99 14.42 -1.86
N VAL A 24 6.92 13.27 -1.18
CA VAL A 24 6.53 13.22 0.24
C VAL A 24 7.50 14.02 1.11
N ILE A 25 8.81 13.92 0.88
CA ILE A 25 9.82 14.70 1.63
C ILE A 25 9.63 16.21 1.40
N VAL A 26 9.41 16.63 0.15
CA VAL A 26 9.14 18.04 -0.19
C VAL A 26 7.88 18.55 0.51
N VAL A 27 6.83 17.73 0.55
CA VAL A 27 5.56 18.04 1.21
C VAL A 27 5.73 18.18 2.72
N VAL A 28 6.41 17.24 3.36
CA VAL A 28 6.71 17.34 4.80
C VAL A 28 7.51 18.60 5.09
N PHE A 29 8.55 18.88 4.30
CA PHE A 29 9.38 20.06 4.49
C PHE A 29 8.59 21.37 4.31
N ALA A 30 7.79 21.48 3.24
CA ALA A 30 6.95 22.65 2.98
C ALA A 30 5.88 22.82 4.06
N GLY A 31 5.26 21.73 4.50
CA GLY A 31 4.18 21.78 5.47
C GLY A 31 4.63 22.11 6.89
N VAL A 32 5.85 21.74 7.30
CA VAL A 32 6.41 22.10 8.63
C VAL A 32 6.42 23.62 8.86
N PHE A 33 6.58 24.43 7.82
CA PHE A 33 6.55 25.90 7.95
C PHE A 33 5.13 26.47 8.15
N GLU A 34 4.09 25.71 7.83
CA GLU A 34 2.69 26.13 7.89
C GLU A 34 1.92 25.50 9.08
N VAL A 35 2.64 24.82 9.99
CA VAL A 35 2.05 24.15 11.16
C VAL A 35 1.72 25.16 12.26
N ASP A 36 0.44 25.19 12.64
CA ASP A 36 -0.05 25.91 13.81
C ASP A 36 -0.26 24.93 14.97
N VAL A 37 0.54 25.06 16.04
CA VAL A 37 0.50 24.17 17.22
C VAL A 37 -0.85 24.19 17.94
N SER A 38 -1.64 25.26 17.77
CA SER A 38 -3.00 25.38 18.32
C SER A 38 -3.97 24.34 17.75
N ASN A 39 -3.75 23.86 16.52
CA ASN A 39 -4.61 22.86 15.88
C ASN A 39 -4.53 21.49 16.55
N TRP A 40 -3.48 21.22 17.34
CA TRP A 40 -3.35 19.98 18.10
C TRP A 40 -4.12 19.98 19.43
N SER A 41 -4.81 21.08 19.77
CA SER A 41 -5.65 21.15 20.96
C SER A 41 -7.13 21.25 20.56
N PRO A 42 -7.98 20.27 20.90
CA PRO A 42 -7.71 19.03 21.64
C PRO A 42 -7.10 17.92 20.76
N PHE A 43 -6.07 17.22 21.27
CA PHE A 43 -5.37 16.15 20.53
C PHE A 43 -6.24 14.90 20.33
N MET A 44 -7.13 14.62 21.29
CA MET A 44 -7.94 13.40 21.31
C MET A 44 -9.42 13.73 21.58
N PRO A 45 -10.10 14.46 20.66
CA PRO A 45 -11.48 14.93 20.86
C PRO A 45 -12.48 13.78 20.97
N ASN A 46 -12.24 12.69 20.23
CA ASN A 46 -13.10 11.51 20.18
C ASN A 46 -12.70 10.42 21.19
N GLY A 47 -11.77 10.72 22.10
CA GLY A 47 -11.27 9.79 23.10
C GLY A 47 -10.46 8.62 22.55
N PHE A 48 -9.99 7.75 23.46
CA PHE A 48 -9.11 6.64 23.12
C PHE A 48 -9.76 5.59 22.21
N LYS A 49 -11.08 5.40 22.32
CA LYS A 49 -11.82 4.44 21.49
C LYS A 49 -11.69 4.76 20.00
N ALA A 50 -11.76 6.04 19.62
CA ALA A 50 -11.60 6.47 18.24
C ALA A 50 -10.18 6.26 17.72
N VAL A 51 -9.16 6.37 18.57
CA VAL A 51 -7.77 6.06 18.21
C VAL A 51 -7.63 4.59 17.84
N VAL A 52 -8.22 3.69 18.61
CA VAL A 52 -8.19 2.25 18.33
C VAL A 52 -8.92 1.93 17.02
N THR A 53 -10.11 2.50 16.81
CA THR A 53 -10.84 2.31 15.55
C THR A 53 -10.06 2.86 14.34
N GLY A 54 -9.50 4.07 14.46
CA GLY A 54 -8.67 4.67 13.42
C GLY A 54 -7.40 3.88 13.12
N SER A 55 -6.77 3.27 14.13
CA SER A 55 -5.57 2.44 13.94
C SER A 55 -5.82 1.23 13.03
N THR A 56 -7.03 0.69 13.03
CA THR A 56 -7.42 -0.43 12.14
C THR A 56 -7.48 0.03 10.68
N VAL A 57 -7.97 1.25 10.43
CA VAL A 57 -7.96 1.85 9.09
C VAL A 57 -6.52 2.16 8.67
N VAL A 58 -5.70 2.72 9.56
CA VAL A 58 -4.29 3.02 9.27
C VAL A 58 -3.48 1.76 8.97
N PHE A 59 -3.82 0.61 9.56
CA PHE A 59 -3.18 -0.67 9.23
C PHE A 59 -3.30 -1.04 7.75
N PHE A 60 -4.36 -0.60 7.07
CA PHE A 60 -4.54 -0.79 5.62
C PHE A 60 -3.38 -0.19 4.82
N ALA A 61 -2.85 0.96 5.24
CA ALA A 61 -1.72 1.62 4.57
C ALA A 61 -0.42 0.80 4.65
N TYR A 62 -0.34 -0.18 5.55
CA TYR A 62 0.82 -1.07 5.72
C TYR A 62 0.59 -2.46 5.10
N VAL A 63 -0.54 -2.68 4.42
CA VAL A 63 -0.77 -3.89 3.63
C VAL A 63 0.14 -3.85 2.40
N GLY A 64 0.88 -4.93 2.13
CA GLY A 64 1.81 -5.02 0.99
C GLY A 64 3.27 -5.24 1.37
N PHE A 65 3.67 -5.13 2.64
CA PHE A 65 5.01 -5.53 3.10
C PHE A 65 5.32 -7.01 2.84
N ASP A 66 4.29 -7.86 2.74
CA ASP A 66 4.36 -9.27 2.37
C ASP A 66 4.74 -9.48 0.90
N ALA A 67 4.54 -8.47 0.03
CA ALA A 67 5.02 -8.52 -1.34
C ALA A 67 6.56 -8.61 -1.42
N VAL A 68 7.29 -8.07 -0.42
CA VAL A 68 8.76 -8.19 -0.34
C VAL A 68 9.17 -9.65 -0.14
N ALA A 69 8.37 -10.44 0.58
CA ALA A 69 8.63 -11.86 0.79
C ALA A 69 8.44 -12.68 -0.50
N ASN A 70 7.60 -12.23 -1.43
CA ASN A 70 7.43 -12.89 -2.74
C ASN A 70 8.66 -12.71 -3.65
N SER A 71 9.49 -11.71 -3.39
CA SER A 71 10.77 -11.49 -4.08
C SER A 71 11.94 -12.22 -3.41
N ALA A 72 11.69 -13.11 -2.45
CA ALA A 72 12.72 -13.92 -1.81
C ALA A 72 13.58 -14.71 -2.81
N GLU A 73 12.98 -15.18 -3.90
CA GLU A 73 13.68 -15.94 -4.95
C GLU A 73 14.67 -15.08 -5.75
N GLU A 74 14.50 -13.75 -5.75
CA GLU A 74 15.36 -12.79 -6.45
C GLU A 74 16.44 -12.19 -5.52
N ALA A 75 16.39 -12.49 -4.22
CA ALA A 75 17.35 -11.99 -3.25
C ALA A 75 18.64 -12.84 -3.24
N LYS A 76 19.80 -12.17 -3.21
CA LYS A 76 21.10 -12.85 -3.19
C LYS A 76 21.36 -13.59 -1.88
N ASN A 77 20.93 -13.02 -0.74
CA ASN A 77 20.99 -13.66 0.57
C ASN A 77 19.65 -13.49 1.32
N PRO A 78 18.64 -14.32 1.01
CA PRO A 78 17.28 -14.12 1.54
C PRO A 78 17.23 -14.21 3.06
N GLN A 79 18.09 -15.00 3.73
CA GLN A 79 18.07 -15.13 5.19
C GLN A 79 18.40 -13.82 5.92
N ARG A 80 19.18 -12.93 5.30
CA ARG A 80 19.59 -11.65 5.90
C ARG A 80 18.92 -10.45 5.22
N ASP A 81 18.79 -10.49 3.90
CA ASP A 81 18.33 -9.33 3.12
C ASP A 81 16.82 -9.12 3.27
N LEU A 82 16.02 -10.20 3.36
CA LEU A 82 14.57 -10.11 3.57
C LEU A 82 14.20 -9.46 4.91
N PRO A 83 14.70 -9.94 6.08
CA PRO A 83 14.30 -9.34 7.35
C PRO A 83 14.74 -7.88 7.46
N ILE A 84 15.94 -7.53 6.99
CA ILE A 84 16.43 -6.15 7.01
C ILE A 84 15.61 -5.27 6.05
N GLY A 85 15.30 -5.77 4.85
CA GLY A 85 14.48 -5.06 3.87
C GLY A 85 13.07 -4.79 4.38
N ILE A 86 12.41 -5.79 4.95
CA ILE A 86 11.05 -5.67 5.50
C ILE A 86 11.04 -4.69 6.69
N LEU A 87 11.90 -4.87 7.69
CA LEU A 87 11.94 -4.01 8.87
C LEU A 87 12.38 -2.58 8.53
N GLY A 88 13.39 -2.43 7.66
CA GLY A 88 13.90 -1.14 7.24
C GLY A 88 12.88 -0.33 6.46
N SER A 89 12.21 -0.94 5.47
CA SER A 89 11.17 -0.28 4.68
C SER A 89 9.94 0.07 5.53
N LEU A 90 9.52 -0.82 6.43
CA LEU A 90 8.40 -0.58 7.34
C LEU A 90 8.69 0.59 8.28
N LEU A 91 9.85 0.61 8.94
CA LEU A 91 10.22 1.69 9.85
C LEU A 91 10.32 3.05 9.13
N ALA A 92 10.94 3.07 7.94
CA ALA A 92 11.02 4.29 7.15
C ALA A 92 9.62 4.80 6.75
N CYS A 93 8.72 3.90 6.35
CA CYS A 93 7.35 4.23 6.01
C CYS A 93 6.58 4.79 7.22
N VAL A 94 6.73 4.17 8.40
CA VAL A 94 6.09 4.65 9.65
C VAL A 94 6.55 6.07 9.99
N ILE A 95 7.84 6.36 9.90
CA ILE A 95 8.38 7.69 10.20
C ILE A 95 7.80 8.74 9.24
N LEU A 96 7.81 8.46 7.93
CA LEU A 96 7.25 9.36 6.92
C LEU A 96 5.74 9.55 7.11
N TYR A 97 5.01 8.47 7.41
CA TYR A 97 3.57 8.51 7.64
C TYR A 97 3.22 9.41 8.84
N VAL A 98 3.89 9.21 9.98
CA VAL A 98 3.70 10.04 11.18
C VAL A 98 4.05 11.50 10.90
N ALA A 99 5.14 11.77 10.18
CA ALA A 99 5.53 13.13 9.82
C ALA A 99 4.44 13.82 8.97
N VAL A 100 3.90 13.13 7.97
CA VAL A 100 2.80 13.66 7.14
C VAL A 100 1.54 13.90 7.98
N CYS A 101 1.14 12.96 8.83
CA CYS A 101 -0.03 13.15 9.70
C CYS A 101 0.10 14.37 10.62
N LEU A 102 1.28 14.56 11.25
CA LEU A 102 1.54 15.72 12.11
C LEU A 102 1.49 17.03 11.33
N VAL A 103 2.03 17.06 10.11
CA VAL A 103 1.99 18.23 9.24
C VAL A 103 0.56 18.57 8.85
N ILE A 104 -0.22 17.62 8.31
CA ILE A 104 -1.59 17.90 7.87
C ILE A 104 -2.47 18.36 9.04
N THR A 105 -2.43 17.64 10.16
CA THR A 105 -3.21 18.00 11.37
C THR A 105 -2.75 19.29 12.02
N GLY A 106 -1.50 19.70 11.79
CA GLY A 106 -0.96 20.99 12.20
C GLY A 106 -1.39 22.14 11.29
N MET A 107 -1.61 21.89 10.00
CA MET A 107 -2.01 22.92 9.03
C MET A 107 -3.50 23.27 9.11
N LEU A 108 -4.37 22.30 9.39
CA LEU A 108 -5.81 22.48 9.39
C LEU A 108 -6.46 21.64 10.50
N PRO A 109 -7.49 22.14 11.22
CA PRO A 109 -8.20 21.34 12.20
C PRO A 109 -8.84 20.11 11.57
N TYR A 110 -8.85 18.99 12.30
CA TYR A 110 -9.31 17.67 11.81
C TYR A 110 -10.74 17.65 11.25
N THR A 111 -11.58 18.63 11.61
CA THR A 111 -12.97 18.76 11.15
C THR A 111 -13.09 19.31 9.73
N LEU A 112 -12.05 19.96 9.21
CA LEU A 112 -12.02 20.57 7.88
C LEU A 112 -11.23 19.74 6.86
N LEU A 113 -10.64 18.62 7.27
CA LEU A 113 -10.01 17.68 6.34
C LEU A 113 -11.10 16.88 5.61
N GLY A 114 -11.13 16.97 4.28
CA GLY A 114 -11.99 16.13 3.43
C GLY A 114 -11.59 14.66 3.44
N GLU A 115 -12.51 13.81 2.97
CA GLU A 115 -12.33 12.35 2.93
C GLU A 115 -11.49 11.90 1.72
N ASP A 116 -11.57 12.60 0.58
CA ASP A 116 -10.98 12.17 -0.68
C ASP A 116 -9.50 12.57 -0.84
N ALA A 117 -9.16 13.83 -0.55
CA ALA A 117 -7.82 14.36 -0.80
C ALA A 117 -7.32 15.30 0.33
N PRO A 118 -7.26 14.82 1.59
CA PRO A 118 -6.97 15.67 2.77
C PRO A 118 -5.63 16.41 2.67
N LEU A 119 -4.62 15.77 2.07
CA LEU A 119 -3.31 16.38 1.87
C LEU A 119 -3.38 17.54 0.87
N ALA A 120 -4.01 17.34 -0.29
CA ALA A 120 -4.12 18.39 -1.31
C ALA A 120 -4.96 19.58 -0.81
N GLU A 121 -6.05 19.29 -0.08
CA GLU A 121 -6.94 20.28 0.52
C GLU A 121 -6.24 21.13 1.58
N ALA A 122 -5.45 20.51 2.47
CA ALA A 122 -4.71 21.24 3.50
C ALA A 122 -3.74 22.27 2.90
N PHE A 123 -3.00 21.90 1.86
CA PHE A 123 -2.09 22.82 1.15
C PHE A 123 -2.84 23.87 0.32
N SER A 124 -4.00 23.51 -0.24
CA SER A 124 -4.85 24.44 -0.99
C SER A 124 -5.44 25.52 -0.06
N ALA A 125 -5.87 25.13 1.14
CA ALA A 125 -6.42 26.04 2.15
C ALA A 125 -5.39 27.07 2.65
N LYS A 126 -4.10 26.70 2.70
CA LYS A 126 -2.99 27.60 3.03
C LYS A 126 -2.48 28.43 1.83
N GLY A 127 -3.08 28.27 0.65
CA GLY A 127 -2.74 29.05 -0.55
C GLY A 127 -1.54 28.53 -1.35
N LEU A 128 -0.97 27.37 -1.00
CA LEU A 128 0.20 26.76 -1.63
C LEU A 128 -0.18 25.94 -2.88
N LYS A 129 -0.79 26.60 -3.87
CA LYS A 129 -1.31 25.96 -5.09
C LYS A 129 -0.27 25.12 -5.86
N PHE A 130 0.99 25.56 -5.87
CA PHE A 130 2.07 24.81 -6.51
C PHE A 130 2.31 23.44 -5.85
N VAL A 131 2.30 23.41 -4.52
CA VAL A 131 2.49 22.18 -3.73
C VAL A 131 1.29 21.26 -3.89
N THR A 132 0.07 21.81 -3.89
CA THR A 132 -1.17 21.05 -4.17
C THR A 132 -1.11 20.33 -5.51
N VAL A 133 -0.72 21.01 -6.59
CA VAL A 133 -0.61 20.40 -7.93
C VAL A 133 0.44 19.29 -7.94
N LEU A 134 1.60 19.54 -7.30
CA LEU A 134 2.67 18.54 -7.19
C LEU A 134 2.20 17.27 -6.45
N ILE A 135 1.47 17.45 -5.35
CA ILE A 135 0.86 16.36 -4.57
C ILE A 135 -0.14 15.58 -5.44
N SER A 136 -1.05 16.25 -6.14
CA SER A 136 -2.07 15.59 -6.96
C SER A 136 -1.45 14.76 -8.09
N ILE A 137 -0.41 15.28 -8.76
CA ILE A 137 0.32 14.54 -9.80
C ILE A 137 1.03 13.33 -9.18
N GLY A 138 1.71 13.52 -8.05
CA GLY A 138 2.39 12.44 -7.33
C GLY A 138 1.43 11.35 -6.85
N ALA A 139 0.25 11.74 -6.36
CA ALA A 139 -0.78 10.81 -5.91
C ALA A 139 -1.34 9.98 -7.07
N VAL A 140 -1.66 10.59 -8.20
CA VAL A 140 -2.16 9.86 -9.38
C VAL A 140 -1.10 8.90 -9.93
N ALA A 141 0.15 9.35 -10.05
CA ALA A 141 1.25 8.49 -10.47
C ALA A 141 1.44 7.31 -9.51
N GLY A 142 1.49 7.58 -8.19
CA GLY A 142 1.72 6.54 -7.19
C GLY A 142 0.58 5.54 -7.02
N LEU A 143 -0.66 6.00 -7.09
CA LEU A 143 -1.84 5.11 -7.10
C LEU A 143 -1.85 4.22 -8.34
N THR A 144 -1.51 4.78 -9.52
CA THR A 144 -1.43 4.02 -10.76
C THR A 144 -0.36 2.93 -10.68
N THR A 145 0.82 3.28 -10.15
CA THR A 145 1.92 2.33 -9.96
C THR A 145 1.55 1.23 -8.97
N THR A 146 0.96 1.58 -7.83
CA THR A 146 0.50 0.62 -6.83
C THR A 146 -0.56 -0.33 -7.39
N LEU A 147 -1.51 0.19 -8.17
CA LEU A 147 -2.52 -0.62 -8.85
C LEU A 147 -1.88 -1.62 -9.82
N LEU A 148 -0.93 -1.16 -10.63
CA LEU A 148 -0.24 -2.00 -11.61
C LEU A 148 0.58 -3.12 -10.93
N VAL A 149 1.28 -2.80 -9.85
CA VAL A 149 2.01 -3.77 -9.03
C VAL A 149 1.05 -4.78 -8.38
N GLY A 150 -0.09 -4.31 -7.85
CA GLY A 150 -1.11 -5.19 -7.25
C GLY A 150 -1.67 -6.20 -8.26
N LEU A 151 -2.07 -5.74 -9.44
CA LEU A 151 -2.55 -6.61 -10.53
C LEU A 151 -1.48 -7.62 -10.95
N TYR A 152 -0.21 -7.20 -11.00
CA TYR A 152 0.91 -8.07 -11.31
C TYR A 152 1.07 -9.20 -10.29
N VAL A 153 1.14 -8.86 -9.00
CA VAL A 153 1.32 -9.84 -7.91
C VAL A 153 0.13 -10.82 -7.85
N GLN A 154 -1.10 -10.32 -7.94
CA GLN A 154 -2.30 -11.15 -7.94
C GLN A 154 -2.30 -12.12 -9.13
N SER A 155 -1.94 -11.66 -10.32
CA SER A 155 -1.89 -12.51 -11.50
C SER A 155 -0.90 -13.68 -11.38
N ARG A 156 0.23 -13.49 -10.68
CA ARG A 156 1.20 -14.55 -10.38
C ARG A 156 0.66 -15.54 -9.35
N LEU A 157 -0.03 -15.06 -8.32
CA LEU A 157 -0.67 -15.92 -7.33
C LEU A 157 -1.69 -16.86 -8.00
N TYR A 158 -2.56 -16.33 -8.85
CA TYR A 158 -3.54 -17.14 -9.59
C TYR A 158 -2.89 -18.15 -10.53
N LEU A 159 -1.76 -17.81 -11.15
CA LEU A 159 -0.99 -18.77 -11.95
C LEU A 159 -0.44 -19.92 -11.10
N GLY A 160 0.09 -19.64 -9.91
CA GLY A 160 0.55 -20.68 -8.98
C GLY A 160 -0.59 -21.62 -8.60
N LEU A 161 -1.70 -21.06 -8.14
CA LEU A 161 -2.91 -21.82 -7.77
C LEU A 161 -3.50 -22.63 -8.94
N GLY A 162 -3.42 -22.11 -10.17
CA GLY A 162 -3.83 -22.82 -11.37
C GLY A 162 -2.89 -23.96 -11.78
N ARG A 163 -1.59 -23.87 -11.44
CA ARG A 163 -0.62 -24.96 -11.64
C ARG A 163 -0.77 -26.06 -10.59
N ASP A 164 -1.16 -25.68 -9.38
CA ASP A 164 -1.45 -26.61 -8.29
C ASP A 164 -2.82 -27.32 -8.44
N GLY A 165 -3.57 -27.00 -9.49
CA GLY A 165 -4.87 -27.62 -9.81
C GLY A 165 -6.04 -27.16 -8.93
N LEU A 166 -5.82 -26.19 -8.03
CA LEU A 166 -6.87 -25.61 -7.18
C LEU A 166 -7.81 -24.67 -7.94
N LEU A 167 -7.38 -24.14 -9.09
CA LEU A 167 -8.19 -23.29 -9.96
C LEU A 167 -8.34 -23.91 -11.36
N PRO A 168 -9.42 -23.58 -12.09
CA PRO A 168 -9.66 -24.07 -13.44
C PRO A 168 -8.44 -23.82 -14.35
N SER A 169 -8.12 -24.77 -15.23
CA SER A 169 -6.95 -24.74 -16.13
C SER A 169 -6.90 -23.54 -17.09
N ILE A 170 -7.95 -22.73 -17.14
CA ILE A 170 -8.01 -21.46 -17.86
C ILE A 170 -7.07 -20.43 -17.23
N PHE A 171 -6.84 -20.48 -15.91
CA PHE A 171 -5.96 -19.56 -15.18
C PHE A 171 -4.48 -19.95 -15.25
N SER A 172 -4.15 -21.18 -15.67
CA SER A 172 -2.77 -21.64 -15.86
C SER A 172 -2.23 -21.44 -17.29
N LYS A 173 -3.09 -21.00 -18.22
CA LYS A 173 -2.69 -20.69 -19.60
C LYS A 173 -2.04 -19.31 -19.70
N VAL A 174 -0.76 -19.30 -20.06
CA VAL A 174 0.02 -18.09 -20.34
C VAL A 174 -0.07 -17.77 -21.83
N HIS A 175 -0.25 -16.48 -22.18
CA HIS A 175 -0.32 -16.08 -23.58
C HIS A 175 1.04 -16.26 -24.28
N PRO A 176 1.12 -16.90 -25.47
CA PRO A 176 2.40 -17.29 -26.10
C PRO A 176 3.29 -16.12 -26.56
N THR A 177 2.71 -14.95 -26.86
CA THR A 177 3.48 -13.77 -27.29
C THR A 177 3.78 -12.77 -26.17
N LEU A 178 2.84 -12.59 -25.23
CA LEU A 178 2.95 -11.61 -24.14
C LEU A 178 3.57 -12.24 -22.89
N HIS A 179 3.64 -13.56 -22.80
CA HIS A 179 4.12 -14.32 -21.63
C HIS A 179 3.49 -13.88 -20.30
N THR A 180 2.30 -13.27 -20.37
CA THR A 180 1.49 -12.84 -19.22
C THR A 180 0.17 -13.63 -19.18
N PRO A 181 -0.37 -13.88 -17.97
CA PRO A 181 -1.66 -14.55 -17.80
C PRO A 181 -2.81 -13.56 -18.02
N LEU A 182 -3.14 -13.30 -19.29
CA LEU A 182 -4.18 -12.33 -19.66
C LEU A 182 -5.54 -12.63 -19.03
N HIS A 183 -5.95 -13.90 -18.98
CA HIS A 183 -7.23 -14.29 -18.38
C HIS A 183 -7.29 -13.95 -16.88
N SER A 184 -6.21 -14.22 -16.15
CA SER A 184 -6.11 -13.86 -14.73
C SER A 184 -6.12 -12.35 -14.51
N GLN A 185 -5.42 -11.58 -15.36
CA GLN A 185 -5.40 -10.12 -15.25
C GLN A 185 -6.76 -9.49 -15.54
N ILE A 186 -7.46 -9.94 -16.58
CA ILE A 186 -8.80 -9.45 -16.91
C ILE A 186 -9.77 -9.81 -15.79
N TRP A 187 -9.72 -11.04 -15.27
CA TRP A 187 -10.57 -11.46 -14.16
C TRP A 187 -10.38 -10.58 -12.93
N VAL A 188 -9.12 -10.38 -12.51
CA VAL A 188 -8.79 -9.56 -11.34
C VAL A 188 -9.18 -8.10 -11.56
N GLY A 189 -8.91 -7.54 -12.73
CA GLY A 189 -9.30 -6.17 -13.08
C GLY A 189 -10.82 -5.99 -13.07
N CYS A 190 -11.58 -6.95 -13.60
CA CYS A 190 -13.04 -6.93 -13.57
C CYS A 190 -13.57 -6.99 -12.13
N VAL A 191 -13.05 -7.90 -11.31
CA VAL A 191 -13.45 -8.01 -9.90
C VAL A 191 -13.11 -6.72 -9.15
N ALA A 192 -11.91 -6.17 -9.34
CA ALA A 192 -11.50 -4.90 -8.74
C ALA A 192 -12.41 -3.74 -9.16
N ALA A 193 -12.77 -3.65 -10.45
CA ALA A 193 -13.67 -2.61 -10.96
C ALA A 193 -15.09 -2.73 -10.39
N VAL A 194 -15.62 -3.95 -10.27
CA VAL A 194 -16.94 -4.19 -9.65
C VAL A 194 -16.90 -3.82 -8.17
N LEU A 195 -15.87 -4.23 -7.44
CA LEU A 195 -15.73 -3.89 -6.02
C LEU A 195 -15.57 -2.38 -5.80
N ALA A 196 -14.76 -1.71 -6.63
CA ALA A 196 -14.58 -0.27 -6.58
C ALA A 196 -15.86 0.52 -6.93
N GLY A 197 -16.74 -0.03 -7.77
CA GLY A 197 -18.02 0.59 -8.11
C GLY A 197 -19.13 0.36 -7.07
N LEU A 198 -19.07 -0.75 -6.32
CA LEU A 198 -20.12 -1.13 -5.37
C LEU A 198 -19.81 -0.78 -3.91
N PHE A 199 -18.54 -0.68 -3.53
CA PHE A 199 -18.11 -0.48 -2.15
C PHE A 199 -17.34 0.82 -1.96
N ASN A 200 -17.58 1.49 -0.84
CA ASN A 200 -16.79 2.64 -0.41
C ASN A 200 -15.41 2.18 0.10
N VAL A 201 -14.37 2.98 -0.17
CA VAL A 201 -12.99 2.82 0.32
C VAL A 201 -12.95 2.57 1.83
N HIS A 202 -13.80 3.26 2.60
CA HIS A 202 -13.83 3.09 4.05
C HIS A 202 -14.22 1.64 4.46
N ALA A 203 -15.30 1.11 3.88
CA ALA A 203 -15.73 -0.25 4.15
C ALA A 203 -14.70 -1.28 3.67
N LEU A 204 -14.13 -1.06 2.49
CA LEU A 204 -13.13 -1.95 1.90
C LEU A 204 -11.85 -1.98 2.74
N SER A 205 -11.35 -0.83 3.21
CA SER A 205 -10.16 -0.74 4.05
C SER A 205 -10.32 -1.49 5.37
N HIS A 206 -11.50 -1.39 6.01
CA HIS A 206 -11.79 -2.13 7.23
C HIS A 206 -11.79 -3.65 7.01
N ILE A 207 -12.47 -4.13 5.96
CA ILE A 207 -12.52 -5.56 5.62
C ILE A 207 -11.12 -6.08 5.31
N LEU A 208 -10.34 -5.33 4.52
CA LEU A 208 -8.97 -5.69 4.16
C LEU A 208 -8.05 -5.74 5.37
N SER A 209 -8.06 -4.72 6.23
CA SER A 209 -7.25 -4.71 7.46
C SER A 209 -7.54 -5.91 8.36
N VAL A 210 -8.83 -6.18 8.63
CA VAL A 210 -9.22 -7.32 9.47
C VAL A 210 -8.83 -8.64 8.81
N GLY A 211 -9.08 -8.78 7.50
CA GLY A 211 -8.71 -9.98 6.74
C GLY A 211 -7.21 -10.25 6.77
N THR A 212 -6.38 -9.23 6.51
CA THR A 212 -4.92 -9.33 6.56
C THR A 212 -4.43 -9.66 7.97
N LEU A 213 -5.02 -9.10 9.02
CA LEU A 213 -4.68 -9.45 10.41
C LEU A 213 -4.96 -10.93 10.71
N VAL A 214 -6.14 -11.43 10.35
CA VAL A 214 -6.52 -12.84 10.56
C VAL A 214 -5.57 -13.78 9.81
N LEU A 215 -5.23 -13.46 8.56
CA LEU A 215 -4.28 -14.26 7.76
C LEU A 215 -2.89 -14.34 8.42
N LYS A 216 -2.37 -13.21 8.91
CA LYS A 216 -1.07 -13.17 9.60
C LYS A 216 -1.10 -13.97 10.90
N LEU A 217 -2.19 -13.87 11.67
CA LEU A 217 -2.37 -14.67 12.88
C LEU A 217 -2.41 -16.16 12.56
N GLN A 218 -3.18 -16.56 11.53
CA GLN A 218 -3.25 -17.95 11.10
C GLN A 218 -1.88 -18.50 10.66
N ASN A 219 -1.12 -17.72 9.89
CA ASN A 219 0.24 -18.11 9.49
C ASN A 219 1.17 -18.26 10.70
N THR A 220 1.04 -17.37 11.70
CA THR A 220 1.83 -17.44 12.93
C THR A 220 1.46 -18.67 13.76
N ILE A 221 0.17 -18.96 13.92
CA ILE A 221 -0.34 -20.15 14.62
C ILE A 221 0.13 -21.41 13.90
N CYS A 222 -0.02 -21.50 12.58
CA CYS A 222 0.42 -22.64 11.79
C CYS A 222 1.94 -22.88 11.90
N ASN A 223 2.75 -21.82 11.83
CA ASN A 223 4.20 -21.91 12.01
C ASN A 223 4.59 -22.33 13.45
N CYS A 224 3.85 -21.85 14.45
CA CYS A 224 3.99 -22.31 15.83
C CYS A 224 3.65 -23.81 15.93
N ASN A 225 2.56 -24.24 15.28
CA ASN A 225 2.10 -25.62 15.28
C ASN A 225 3.08 -26.59 14.61
N THR A 226 3.68 -26.17 13.49
CA THR A 226 4.72 -26.95 12.80
C THR A 226 6.03 -26.97 13.58
N ARG A 227 6.37 -25.91 14.34
CA ARG A 227 7.56 -25.90 15.21
C ARG A 227 7.40 -26.71 16.50
N PHE A 228 6.20 -26.72 17.09
CA PHE A 228 5.94 -27.38 18.38
C PHE A 228 5.18 -28.70 18.25
N GLY A 229 4.77 -29.10 17.04
CA GLY A 229 4.18 -30.42 16.77
C GLY A 229 2.84 -30.67 17.45
N CYS A 230 2.08 -29.63 17.81
CA CYS A 230 0.75 -29.80 18.39
C CYS A 230 -0.25 -30.23 17.30
N SER A 231 -0.39 -31.53 17.06
CA SER A 231 -1.54 -32.07 16.31
C SER A 231 -2.83 -31.93 17.09
#